data_AF-V5SE61-F1
#
_entry.id   AF-V5SE61-F1
#
_cell.length_a   1.000
_cell.length_b   1.000
_cell.length_c   1.000
_cell.angle_alpha   90.00
_cell.angle_beta   90.00
_cell.angle_gamma   90.00
#
_symmetry.space_group_name_H-M   'P 1'
#
loop_
_entity.id
_entity.type
_entity.pdbx_description
1 polymer ?
#
loop_
_entity_poly.entity_id
_entity_poly.type
_entity_poly.pdbx_seq_one_letter_code
_entity_poly.pdbx_strand_id
1 'polypeptide(L)'
;MADNIPSSASTSAAQDELVAFLSDPASYGTPTGHVEIVETHAARVFLTGRKAYKIKKPVTLPFLDFSTEPQRRKALAREFELNHPHAPGIYVALASVNRDGASRLSFSEGTPVEPVLVMNRFAQEDLLARIAGNGPLPRDTARGLAEMVARYHQAAPAAPAASGSGIVRDVVDQLAGEMKDIAPPGSEHVVDEFAHLAHIELTRIAHLLDARAKAGYVRRCHGDLHLGNIVMQDGAPVAFDALEFDERLATTDVLYDLAFVLMDLDVRGDRTAANAILNAYVTAAPTGGEIEGLATLPLFLATRAAVRGVVALERARQEPQEEKRAAEIEHGLAYIKAANAYLTPPPPILLAVGGLSGTGKSTLAAALAPRLGPAPGAVVLRTDVERKRLFGVSETQRLAEEHYTQTVSSEVYARLYDKSAQALLAGHAVIFDGVSARAEERDRIASIALKSGCEFVGLWLDAPLDSQIARVGARRGDASDSDATVVKAQAERNLGPISWTRIDAGQTPEHTLDQAKKIVGLPPPTKK
;
A
#
# COMPACT_ATOMS: atom_id res chain seq x y z
N MET A 1 35.40 29.74 -30.53
CA MET A 1 34.10 30.42 -30.74
C MET A 1 33.50 30.57 -29.37
N ALA A 2 33.17 31.80 -28.98
CA ALA A 2 32.79 32.13 -27.62
C ALA A 2 31.47 31.46 -27.26
N ASP A 3 31.50 30.56 -26.29
CA ASP A 3 30.30 30.04 -25.63
C ASP A 3 29.64 31.22 -24.91
N ASN A 4 28.59 31.73 -25.54
CA ASN A 4 27.78 32.82 -25.03
C ASN A 4 26.85 32.23 -23.96
N ILE A 5 27.33 32.16 -22.72
CA ILE A 5 26.51 31.79 -21.56
C ILE A 5 25.44 32.88 -21.43
N PRO A 6 24.14 32.56 -21.58
CA PRO A 6 23.08 33.56 -21.49
C PRO A 6 23.08 34.23 -20.10
N SER A 7 22.86 35.54 -20.03
CA SER A 7 22.71 36.24 -18.75
C SER A 7 21.45 35.75 -18.02
N SER A 8 21.44 35.75 -16.70
CA SER A 8 20.29 35.29 -15.89
C SER A 8 18.96 35.96 -16.26
N ALA A 9 19.00 37.21 -16.72
CA ALA A 9 17.84 37.96 -17.22
C ALA A 9 17.30 37.43 -18.56
N SER A 10 18.18 36.95 -19.46
CA SER A 10 17.78 36.35 -20.74
C SER A 10 17.15 34.97 -20.57
N THR A 11 17.62 34.21 -19.57
CA THR A 11 17.06 32.91 -19.20
C THR A 11 15.67 33.05 -18.59
N SER A 12 15.43 34.08 -17.77
CA SER A 12 14.10 34.37 -17.22
C SER A 12 13.10 34.77 -18.31
N ALA A 13 13.48 35.66 -19.24
CA ALA A 13 12.59 36.10 -20.31
C ALA A 13 12.18 34.94 -21.26
N ALA A 14 13.11 34.03 -21.57
CA ALA A 14 12.81 32.84 -22.37
C ALA A 14 11.86 31.87 -21.63
N GLN A 15 12.01 31.75 -20.31
CA GLN A 15 11.12 30.94 -19.47
C GLN A 15 9.71 31.54 -19.40
N ASP A 16 9.61 32.86 -19.30
CA ASP A 16 8.33 33.58 -19.27
C ASP A 16 7.60 33.49 -20.61
N GLU A 17 8.32 33.61 -21.74
CA GLU A 17 7.76 33.38 -23.09
C GLU A 17 7.19 31.95 -23.22
N LEU A 18 7.94 30.95 -22.76
CA LEU A 18 7.50 29.55 -22.79
C LEU A 18 6.25 29.32 -21.93
N VAL A 19 6.22 29.86 -20.72
CA VAL A 19 5.05 29.74 -19.84
C VAL A 19 3.85 30.47 -20.43
N ALA A 20 4.04 31.65 -21.02
CA ALA A 20 2.97 32.38 -21.70
C ALA A 20 2.41 31.58 -22.88
N PHE A 21 3.28 30.99 -23.71
CA PHE A 21 2.87 30.09 -24.80
C PHE A 21 2.06 28.90 -24.29
N LEU A 22 2.53 28.21 -23.25
CA LEU A 22 1.81 27.06 -22.68
C LEU A 22 0.55 27.46 -21.90
N SER A 23 0.40 28.72 -21.51
CA SER A 23 -0.80 29.24 -20.85
C SER A 23 -1.88 29.70 -21.85
N ASP A 24 -1.52 29.85 -23.13
CA ASP A 24 -2.44 30.29 -24.18
C ASP A 24 -3.24 29.11 -24.75
N PRO A 25 -4.58 29.09 -24.63
CA PRO A 25 -5.44 28.08 -25.24
C PRO A 25 -5.24 27.92 -26.76
N ALA A 26 -4.84 28.99 -27.46
CA ALA A 26 -4.58 28.96 -28.90
C ALA A 26 -3.38 28.08 -29.28
N SER A 27 -2.39 27.93 -28.39
CA SER A 27 -1.23 27.03 -28.57
C SER A 27 -1.61 25.57 -28.73
N TYR A 28 -2.82 25.21 -28.32
CA TYR A 28 -3.38 23.86 -28.38
C TYR A 28 -4.45 23.69 -29.47
N GLY A 29 -4.66 24.71 -30.32
CA GLY A 29 -5.72 24.70 -31.33
C GLY A 29 -7.13 24.91 -30.76
N THR A 30 -7.25 25.43 -29.53
CA THR A 30 -8.53 25.68 -28.85
C THR A 30 -8.62 27.14 -28.37
N PRO A 31 -8.78 28.13 -29.26
CA PRO A 31 -8.62 29.55 -28.92
C PRO A 31 -9.60 30.10 -27.87
N THR A 32 -10.73 29.43 -27.65
CA THR A 32 -11.74 29.80 -26.63
C THR A 32 -11.67 28.92 -25.39
N GLY A 33 -10.61 28.11 -25.25
CA GLY A 33 -10.41 27.22 -24.11
C GLY A 33 -9.92 27.95 -22.86
N HIS A 34 -9.66 27.19 -21.81
CA HIS A 34 -9.02 27.66 -20.59
C HIS A 34 -7.86 26.73 -20.25
N VAL A 35 -6.72 27.31 -19.89
CA VAL A 35 -5.56 26.56 -19.38
C VAL A 35 -5.45 26.78 -17.88
N GLU A 36 -5.65 25.71 -17.12
CA GLU A 36 -5.37 25.69 -15.68
C GLU A 36 -3.92 25.26 -15.46
N ILE A 37 -3.21 25.90 -14.53
CA ILE A 37 -1.80 25.62 -14.25
C ILE A 37 -1.69 25.02 -12.85
N VAL A 38 -1.10 23.83 -12.77
CA VAL A 38 -0.73 23.19 -11.50
C VAL A 38 0.78 23.20 -11.39
N GLU A 39 1.31 23.73 -10.29
CA GLU A 39 2.75 23.78 -10.03
C GLU A 39 3.16 22.86 -8.90
N THR A 40 4.31 22.22 -9.07
CA THR A 40 5.06 21.57 -7.98
C THR A 40 6.40 22.27 -7.79
N HIS A 41 7.20 21.82 -6.83
CA HIS A 41 8.55 22.34 -6.61
C HIS A 41 9.42 22.28 -7.89
N ALA A 42 9.28 21.21 -8.68
CA ALA A 42 10.15 20.91 -9.82
C ALA A 42 9.43 20.83 -11.19
N ALA A 43 8.11 20.99 -11.26
CA ALA A 43 7.35 20.90 -12.51
C ALA A 43 6.19 21.91 -12.60
N ARG A 44 5.73 22.14 -13.84
CA ARG A 44 4.47 22.83 -14.15
C ARG A 44 3.64 21.95 -15.05
N VAL A 45 2.34 21.87 -14.79
CA VAL A 45 1.38 21.09 -15.58
C VAL A 45 0.30 22.04 -16.10
N PHE A 46 0.18 22.12 -17.41
CA PHE A 46 -0.81 22.95 -18.11
C PHE A 46 -1.98 22.05 -18.53
N LEU A 47 -3.16 22.31 -17.98
CA LEU A 47 -4.37 21.51 -18.14
C LEU A 47 -5.35 22.20 -19.09
N THR A 48 -5.60 21.61 -20.26
CA THR A 48 -6.49 22.17 -21.28
C THR A 48 -7.32 21.07 -21.95
N GLY A 49 -8.63 21.29 -22.08
CA GLY A 49 -9.56 20.28 -22.59
C GLY A 49 -9.42 18.96 -21.82
N ARG A 50 -9.07 17.87 -22.53
CA ARG A 50 -8.84 16.52 -21.97
C ARG A 50 -7.35 16.19 -21.74
N LYS A 51 -6.44 17.14 -21.99
CA LYS A 51 -4.99 16.91 -22.00
C LYS A 51 -4.28 17.72 -20.91
N ALA A 52 -3.16 17.17 -20.46
CA ALA A 52 -2.23 17.80 -19.53
C ALA A 52 -0.85 17.82 -20.18
N TYR A 53 -0.13 18.92 -20.03
CA TYR A 53 1.21 19.11 -20.60
C TYR A 53 2.16 19.45 -19.47
N LYS A 54 3.05 18.53 -19.11
CA LYS A 54 4.00 18.67 -18.00
C LYS A 54 5.38 19.07 -18.52
N ILE A 55 5.95 20.12 -17.96
CA ILE A 55 7.35 20.53 -18.14
C ILE A 55 8.07 20.49 -16.78
N LYS A 56 9.39 20.31 -16.80
CA LYS A 56 10.21 20.50 -15.59
C LYS A 56 10.62 21.97 -15.46
N LYS A 57 10.75 22.46 -14.23
CA LYS A 57 11.24 23.81 -13.92
C LYS A 57 12.77 23.81 -13.97
N PRO A 58 13.42 24.91 -14.40
CA PRO A 58 14.89 25.03 -14.44
C PRO A 58 15.45 25.28 -13.04
N VAL A 59 15.38 24.27 -12.17
CA VAL A 59 15.75 24.38 -10.76
C VAL A 59 16.85 23.39 -10.40
N THR A 60 17.68 23.77 -9.44
CA THR A 60 18.63 22.87 -8.78
C THR A 60 18.24 22.80 -7.30
N LEU A 61 17.92 21.60 -6.83
CA LEU A 61 17.61 21.25 -5.45
C LEU A 61 18.66 20.25 -4.95
N PRO A 62 18.79 20.01 -3.63
CA PRO A 62 19.84 19.12 -3.08
C PRO A 62 19.88 17.70 -3.69
N PHE A 63 18.73 17.19 -4.14
CA PHE A 63 18.56 15.85 -4.71
C PHE A 63 18.23 15.85 -6.21
N LEU A 64 18.21 17.03 -6.86
CA LEU A 64 17.67 17.17 -8.21
C LEU A 64 18.29 18.32 -8.99
N ASP A 65 18.78 18.07 -10.20
CA ASP A 65 19.25 19.12 -11.11
C ASP A 65 18.50 19.09 -12.45
N PHE A 66 17.66 20.09 -12.65
CA PHE A 66 16.90 20.36 -13.87
C PHE A 66 17.29 21.70 -14.51
N SER A 67 18.42 22.28 -14.12
CA SER A 67 18.89 23.57 -14.61
C SER A 67 19.03 23.64 -16.13
N THR A 68 19.36 22.53 -16.78
CA THR A 68 19.57 22.46 -18.24
C THR A 68 18.46 21.69 -18.96
N GLU A 69 18.19 22.08 -20.22
CA GLU A 69 17.21 21.38 -21.07
C GLU A 69 17.51 19.88 -21.23
N PRO A 70 18.76 19.43 -21.47
CA PRO A 70 19.05 18.00 -21.59
C PRO A 70 18.70 17.20 -20.33
N GLN A 71 18.89 17.78 -19.13
CA GLN A 71 18.50 17.15 -17.88
C GLN A 71 16.98 17.03 -17.77
N ARG A 72 16.23 18.08 -18.11
CA ARG A 72 14.76 18.05 -18.13
C ARG A 72 14.21 17.04 -19.12
N ARG A 73 14.82 16.94 -20.31
CA ARG A 73 14.47 15.94 -21.33
C ARG A 73 14.68 14.53 -20.82
N LYS A 74 15.85 14.27 -20.22
CA LYS A 74 16.17 12.97 -19.60
C LYS A 74 15.16 12.61 -18.51
N ALA A 75 14.80 13.57 -17.66
CA ALA A 75 13.84 13.37 -16.58
C ALA A 75 12.44 13.04 -17.08
N LEU A 76 11.90 13.80 -18.05
CA LEU A 76 10.58 13.50 -18.62
C LEU A 76 10.58 12.18 -19.39
N ALA A 77 11.66 11.86 -20.09
CA ALA A 77 11.80 10.57 -20.74
C ALA A 77 11.77 9.40 -19.74
N ARG A 78 12.48 9.55 -18.61
CA ARG A 78 12.47 8.58 -17.53
C ARG A 78 11.10 8.46 -16.87
N GLU A 79 10.43 9.57 -16.61
CA GLU A 79 9.07 9.60 -16.07
C GLU A 79 8.08 8.85 -17.00
N PHE A 80 8.16 9.09 -18.31
CA PHE A 80 7.34 8.38 -19.30
C PHE A 80 7.65 6.89 -19.33
N GLU A 81 8.92 6.51 -19.37
CA GLU A 81 9.37 5.10 -19.39
C GLU A 81 8.84 4.32 -18.17
N LEU A 82 8.89 4.93 -16.98
CA LEU A 82 8.45 4.29 -15.73
C LEU A 82 6.93 4.14 -15.66
N ASN A 83 6.20 5.18 -16.05
CA ASN A 83 4.77 5.24 -15.78
C ASN A 83 3.90 4.74 -16.93
N HIS A 84 4.33 4.88 -18.19
CA HIS A 84 3.54 4.47 -19.35
C HIS A 84 3.12 2.98 -19.32
N PRO A 85 3.98 2.01 -18.94
CA PRO A 85 3.57 0.60 -18.87
C PRO A 85 2.45 0.33 -17.86
N HIS A 86 2.36 1.13 -16.80
CA HIS A 86 1.40 0.94 -15.70
C HIS A 86 0.17 1.87 -15.81
N ALA A 87 0.31 3.00 -16.50
CA ALA A 87 -0.70 4.03 -16.67
C ALA A 87 -0.77 4.53 -18.13
N PRO A 88 -0.95 3.66 -19.15
CA PRO A 88 -0.98 4.07 -20.56
C PRO A 88 -2.18 4.98 -20.89
N GLY A 89 -3.23 4.93 -20.06
CA GLY A 89 -4.36 5.86 -20.14
C GLY A 89 -4.02 7.28 -19.69
N ILE A 90 -2.95 7.49 -18.92
CA ILE A 90 -2.51 8.80 -18.41
C ILE A 90 -1.33 9.33 -19.23
N TYR A 91 -0.31 8.52 -19.47
CA TYR A 91 0.92 8.94 -20.16
C TYR A 91 0.78 8.68 -21.66
N VAL A 92 0.79 9.74 -22.48
CA VAL A 92 0.45 9.64 -23.91
C VAL A 92 1.68 9.69 -24.80
N ALA A 93 2.53 10.71 -24.64
CA ALA A 93 3.70 10.90 -25.49
C ALA A 93 4.71 11.87 -24.87
N LEU A 94 5.96 11.78 -25.34
CA LEU A 94 6.95 12.85 -25.19
C LEU A 94 6.91 13.74 -26.44
N ALA A 95 6.72 15.03 -26.22
CA ALA A 95 6.70 16.08 -27.23
C ALA A 95 7.77 17.14 -26.93
N SER A 96 7.85 18.17 -27.76
CA SER A 96 8.74 19.32 -27.59
C SER A 96 8.04 20.58 -28.05
N VAL A 97 8.17 21.66 -27.29
CA VAL A 97 7.95 23.02 -27.81
C VAL A 97 9.18 23.37 -28.63
N ASN A 98 8.94 23.84 -29.85
CA ASN A 98 9.97 24.17 -30.81
C ASN A 98 9.82 25.63 -31.26
N ARG A 99 10.92 26.20 -31.72
CA ARG A 99 10.96 27.53 -32.33
C ARG A 99 10.93 27.40 -33.86
N ASP A 100 9.96 28.05 -34.49
CA ASP A 100 9.80 28.06 -35.96
C ASP A 100 10.80 29.02 -36.63
N GLY A 101 10.84 29.03 -37.97
CA GLY A 101 11.72 29.91 -38.75
C GLY A 101 11.41 31.42 -38.60
N ALA A 102 10.27 31.78 -37.99
CA ALA A 102 9.89 33.14 -37.63
C ALA A 102 10.12 33.45 -36.14
N SER A 103 10.89 32.61 -35.45
CA SER A 103 11.21 32.70 -34.02
C SER A 103 10.01 32.55 -33.08
N ARG A 104 8.88 31.99 -33.53
CA ARG A 104 7.69 31.77 -32.70
C ARG A 104 7.68 30.36 -32.08
N LEU A 105 7.15 30.23 -30.88
CA LEU A 105 6.95 28.93 -30.24
C LEU A 105 5.77 28.18 -30.85
N SER A 106 5.94 26.87 -31.07
CA SER A 106 4.89 25.97 -31.54
C SER A 106 5.18 24.52 -31.13
N PHE A 107 4.18 23.64 -31.19
CA PHE A 107 4.39 22.19 -31.08
C PHE A 107 4.76 21.51 -32.41
N SER A 108 4.85 22.27 -33.51
CA SER A 108 5.23 21.78 -34.84
C SER A 108 6.75 21.60 -34.97
N GLU A 109 7.22 21.03 -36.08
CA GLU A 109 8.65 20.89 -36.35
C GLU A 109 9.41 22.24 -36.29
N GLY A 110 10.61 22.22 -35.73
CA GLY A 110 11.46 23.40 -35.55
C GLY A 110 12.65 23.11 -34.65
N THR A 111 13.34 24.15 -34.17
CA THR A 111 14.45 23.99 -33.22
C THR A 111 13.89 23.70 -31.82
N PRO A 112 14.27 22.58 -31.16
CA PRO A 112 13.77 22.25 -29.83
C PRO A 112 14.09 23.32 -28.79
N VAL A 113 13.09 23.68 -27.98
CA VAL A 113 13.20 24.66 -26.89
C VAL A 113 12.99 23.99 -25.54
N GLU A 114 11.90 23.25 -25.38
CA GLU A 114 11.57 22.59 -24.11
C GLU A 114 10.88 21.24 -24.35
N PRO A 115 11.35 20.14 -23.74
CA PRO A 115 10.63 18.87 -23.72
C PRO A 115 9.32 18.99 -22.93
N VAL A 116 8.27 18.35 -23.44
CA VAL A 116 6.94 18.34 -22.81
C VAL A 116 6.43 16.90 -22.71
N LEU A 117 5.97 16.50 -21.53
CA LEU A 117 5.27 15.25 -21.34
C LEU A 117 3.76 15.48 -21.56
N VAL A 118 3.20 14.82 -22.58
CA VAL A 118 1.78 14.90 -22.92
C VAL A 118 1.04 13.78 -22.20
N MET A 119 0.01 14.17 -21.46
CA MET A 119 -0.78 13.30 -20.60
C MET A 119 -2.28 13.49 -20.86
N ASN A 120 -3.11 12.52 -20.49
CA ASN A 120 -4.55 12.71 -20.35
C ASN A 120 -4.85 13.25 -18.96
N ARG A 121 -5.80 14.18 -18.88
CA ARG A 121 -6.33 14.63 -17.58
C ARG A 121 -7.20 13.53 -16.98
N PHE A 122 -7.17 13.45 -15.66
CA PHE A 122 -8.16 12.74 -14.85
C PHE A 122 -8.78 13.74 -13.87
N ALA A 123 -9.97 13.40 -13.36
CA ALA A 123 -10.69 14.27 -12.44
C ALA A 123 -10.01 14.22 -11.06
N GLN A 124 -9.91 15.33 -10.35
CA GLN A 124 -9.19 15.39 -9.08
C GLN A 124 -9.92 14.58 -7.99
N GLU A 125 -11.24 14.48 -8.09
CA GLU A 125 -12.11 13.64 -7.27
C GLU A 125 -11.82 12.14 -7.42
N ASP A 126 -11.19 11.72 -8.52
CA ASP A 126 -10.82 10.32 -8.75
C ASP A 126 -9.50 9.93 -8.08
N LEU A 127 -8.73 10.90 -7.54
CA LEU A 127 -7.54 10.61 -6.75
C LEU A 127 -7.91 9.84 -5.49
N LEU A 128 -7.21 8.75 -5.19
CA LEU A 128 -7.50 7.95 -4.00
C LEU A 128 -7.33 8.73 -2.71
N ALA A 129 -6.42 9.72 -2.66
CA ALA A 129 -6.29 10.62 -1.53
C ALA A 129 -7.56 11.45 -1.28
N ARG A 130 -8.35 11.76 -2.33
CA ARG A 130 -9.65 12.45 -2.22
C ARG A 130 -10.76 11.47 -1.87
N ILE A 131 -10.80 10.31 -2.54
CA ILE A 131 -11.80 9.26 -2.27
C ILE A 131 -11.71 8.80 -0.81
N ALA A 132 -10.51 8.49 -0.31
CA ALA A 132 -10.27 8.12 1.09
C ALA A 132 -10.57 9.25 2.08
N GLY A 133 -10.54 10.52 1.63
CA GLY A 133 -10.97 11.66 2.44
C GLY A 133 -12.48 11.73 2.66
N ASN A 134 -13.27 11.09 1.79
CA ASN A 134 -14.74 11.06 1.86
C ASN A 134 -15.28 9.86 2.66
N GLY A 135 -14.42 8.92 3.06
CA GLY A 135 -14.79 7.75 3.85
C GLY A 135 -13.92 6.53 3.56
N PRO A 136 -14.19 5.39 4.23
CA PRO A 136 -13.44 4.16 4.03
C PRO A 136 -13.53 3.67 2.58
N LEU A 137 -12.42 3.13 2.07
CA LEU A 137 -12.37 2.55 0.73
C LEU A 137 -13.25 1.29 0.66
N PRO A 138 -14.00 1.10 -0.44
CA PRO A 138 -14.69 -0.15 -0.68
C PRO A 138 -13.74 -1.34 -0.73
N ARG A 139 -14.21 -2.51 -0.28
CA ARG A 139 -13.42 -3.75 -0.27
C ARG A 139 -12.86 -4.11 -1.65
N ASP A 140 -13.64 -3.92 -2.71
CA ASP A 140 -13.21 -4.20 -4.08
C ASP A 140 -12.10 -3.26 -4.54
N THR A 141 -12.14 -1.99 -4.13
CA THR A 141 -11.06 -1.03 -4.36
C THR A 141 -9.78 -1.45 -3.63
N ALA A 142 -9.89 -1.88 -2.36
CA ALA A 142 -8.75 -2.40 -1.59
C ALA A 142 -8.12 -3.65 -2.25
N ARG A 143 -8.94 -4.56 -2.78
CA ARG A 143 -8.45 -5.72 -3.55
C ARG A 143 -7.77 -5.29 -4.85
N GLY A 144 -8.40 -4.41 -5.63
CA GLY A 144 -7.81 -3.90 -6.88
C GLY A 144 -6.49 -3.16 -6.64
N LEU A 145 -6.36 -2.48 -5.50
CA LEU A 145 -5.11 -1.86 -5.06
C LEU A 145 -4.03 -2.90 -4.85
N ALA A 146 -4.29 -3.94 -4.06
CA ALA A 146 -3.33 -5.02 -3.83
C ALA A 146 -2.89 -5.69 -5.15
N GLU A 147 -3.83 -5.93 -6.07
CA GLU A 147 -3.55 -6.49 -7.39
C GLU A 147 -2.70 -5.56 -8.26
N MET A 148 -2.97 -4.25 -8.25
CA MET A 148 -2.16 -3.25 -8.93
C MET A 148 -0.73 -3.24 -8.38
N VAL A 149 -0.57 -3.18 -7.06
CA VAL A 149 0.76 -3.17 -6.41
C VAL A 149 1.52 -4.48 -6.69
N ALA A 150 0.84 -5.62 -6.59
CA ALA A 150 1.41 -6.94 -6.90
C ALA A 150 1.94 -7.01 -8.34
N ARG A 151 1.15 -6.56 -9.33
CA ARG A 151 1.60 -6.50 -10.73
C ARG A 151 2.79 -5.57 -10.93
N TYR A 152 2.78 -4.42 -10.26
CA TYR A 152 3.89 -3.46 -10.33
C TYR A 152 5.19 -4.09 -9.80
N HIS A 153 5.15 -4.67 -8.59
CA HIS A 153 6.33 -5.29 -7.97
C HIS A 153 6.85 -6.50 -8.73
N GLN A 154 5.97 -7.31 -9.34
CA GLN A 154 6.37 -8.42 -10.21
C GLN A 154 7.14 -7.96 -11.44
N ALA A 155 6.69 -6.88 -12.07
CA ALA A 155 7.31 -6.30 -13.27
C ALA A 155 8.59 -5.50 -12.95
N ALA A 156 8.71 -4.97 -11.72
CA ALA A 156 9.84 -4.16 -11.29
C ALA A 156 11.18 -4.93 -11.36
N PRO A 157 12.22 -4.37 -11.99
CA PRO A 157 13.55 -4.99 -12.04
C PRO A 157 14.15 -5.19 -10.64
N ALA A 158 14.69 -6.38 -10.39
CA ALA A 158 15.39 -6.68 -9.14
C ALA A 158 16.78 -6.06 -9.09
N ALA A 159 17.22 -5.65 -7.89
CA ALA A 159 18.51 -5.03 -7.64
C ALA A 159 19.30 -5.79 -6.55
N PRO A 160 19.71 -7.05 -6.79
CA PRO A 160 20.31 -7.92 -5.77
C PRO A 160 21.69 -7.46 -5.27
N ALA A 161 22.35 -6.53 -5.97
CA ALA A 161 23.62 -5.94 -5.57
C ALA A 161 23.47 -4.83 -4.52
N ALA A 162 22.25 -4.36 -4.26
CA ALA A 162 21.99 -3.33 -3.27
C ALA A 162 22.08 -3.89 -1.84
N SER A 163 22.58 -3.09 -0.90
CA SER A 163 22.48 -3.42 0.53
C SER A 163 21.08 -3.07 1.03
N GLY A 164 20.29 -4.08 1.40
CA GLY A 164 18.94 -3.88 1.91
C GLY A 164 18.95 -3.07 3.21
N SER A 165 19.84 -3.41 4.15
CA SER A 165 19.96 -2.66 5.40
C SER A 165 20.58 -1.27 5.21
N GLY A 166 21.52 -1.13 4.27
CA GLY A 166 22.15 0.15 3.93
C GLY A 166 21.16 1.17 3.38
N ILE A 167 20.29 0.77 2.44
CA ILE A 167 19.26 1.66 1.89
C ILE A 167 18.34 2.19 3.00
N VAL A 168 17.85 1.30 3.87
CA VAL A 168 16.94 1.69 4.95
C VAL A 168 17.65 2.56 5.98
N ARG A 169 18.93 2.27 6.28
CA ARG A 169 19.75 3.10 7.16
C ARG A 169 19.89 4.52 6.64
N ASP A 170 20.28 4.69 5.38
CA ASP A 170 20.43 6.01 4.75
C ASP A 170 19.15 6.84 4.89
N VAL A 171 17.98 6.23 4.66
CA VAL A 171 16.69 6.90 4.80
C VAL A 171 16.36 7.25 6.26
N VAL A 172 16.59 6.32 7.20
CA VAL A 172 16.34 6.58 8.63
C VAL A 172 17.24 7.70 9.15
N ASP A 173 18.53 7.67 8.79
CA ASP A 173 19.52 8.67 9.20
C ASP A 173 19.16 10.05 8.63
N GLN A 174 18.80 10.10 7.34
CA GLN A 174 18.36 11.33 6.68
C GLN A 174 17.11 11.91 7.36
N LEU A 175 16.06 11.11 7.56
CA LEU A 175 14.82 11.55 8.19
C LEU A 175 15.04 12.03 9.62
N ALA A 176 15.87 11.32 10.40
CA ALA A 176 16.20 11.72 11.76
C ALA A 176 16.96 13.05 11.81
N GLY A 177 17.85 13.30 10.85
CA GLY A 177 18.53 14.59 10.68
C GLY A 177 17.57 15.71 10.30
N GLU A 178 16.80 15.52 9.24
CA GLU A 178 15.83 16.51 8.73
C GLU A 178 14.79 16.87 9.78
N MET A 179 14.23 15.89 10.50
CA MET A 179 13.27 16.15 11.57
C MET A 179 13.86 17.00 12.69
N LYS A 180 15.13 16.81 13.07
CA LYS A 180 15.79 17.65 14.09
C LYS A 180 15.93 19.09 13.63
N ASP A 181 16.19 19.32 12.34
CA ASP A 181 16.36 20.66 11.77
C ASP A 181 15.04 21.41 11.60
N ILE A 182 13.92 20.69 11.41
CA ILE A 182 12.60 21.30 11.13
C ILE A 182 11.60 21.17 12.30
N ALA A 183 11.97 20.51 13.39
CA ALA A 183 11.10 20.28 14.54
C ALA A 183 10.55 21.61 15.11
N PRO A 184 9.22 21.73 15.27
CA PRO A 184 8.62 22.83 16.04
C PRO A 184 9.13 22.82 17.50
N PRO A 185 9.33 23.99 18.13
CA PRO A 185 9.73 24.06 19.54
C PRO A 185 8.80 23.26 20.45
N GLY A 186 9.37 22.44 21.34
CA GLY A 186 8.64 21.61 22.29
C GLY A 186 8.23 20.23 21.75
N SER A 187 8.56 19.90 20.50
CA SER A 187 8.30 18.60 19.88
C SER A 187 9.53 17.69 19.77
N GLU A 188 10.68 18.11 20.32
CA GLU A 188 11.98 17.43 20.20
C GLU A 188 11.91 15.99 20.70
N HIS A 189 11.17 15.75 21.80
CA HIS A 189 10.98 14.42 22.37
C HIS A 189 10.34 13.41 21.39
N VAL A 190 9.40 13.85 20.55
CA VAL A 190 8.72 12.96 19.58
C VAL A 190 9.68 12.59 18.44
N VAL A 191 10.50 13.55 18.02
CA VAL A 191 11.51 13.35 16.97
C VAL A 191 12.66 12.45 17.45
N ASP A 192 13.16 12.70 18.66
CA ASP A 192 14.23 11.89 19.25
C ASP A 192 13.76 10.45 19.51
N GLU A 193 12.50 10.28 19.91
CA GLU A 193 11.88 8.96 20.05
C GLU A 193 11.86 8.19 18.72
N PHE A 194 11.46 8.83 17.61
CA PHE A 194 11.50 8.20 16.28
C PHE A 194 12.92 7.74 15.95
N ALA A 195 13.89 8.66 16.06
CA ALA A 195 15.28 8.37 15.73
C ALA A 195 15.79 7.18 16.56
N HIS A 196 15.54 7.19 17.87
CA HIS A 196 15.97 6.12 18.76
C HIS A 196 15.34 4.76 18.41
N LEU A 197 14.00 4.72 18.31
CA LEU A 197 13.27 3.48 18.04
C LEU A 197 13.55 2.91 16.65
N ALA A 198 13.66 3.77 15.63
CA ALA A 198 13.94 3.33 14.26
C ALA A 198 15.32 2.69 14.14
N HIS A 199 16.33 3.22 14.85
CA HIS A 199 17.69 2.65 14.88
C HIS A 199 17.73 1.31 15.62
N ILE A 200 16.99 1.16 16.73
CA ILE A 200 16.86 -0.12 17.43
C ILE A 200 16.25 -1.16 16.50
N GLU A 201 15.13 -0.82 15.88
CA GLU A 201 14.41 -1.74 15.01
C GLU A 201 15.23 -2.11 13.77
N LEU A 202 15.84 -1.13 13.11
CA LEU A 202 16.77 -1.36 11.99
C LEU A 202 17.90 -2.31 12.38
N THR A 203 18.50 -2.13 13.56
CA THR A 203 19.56 -3.02 14.06
C THR A 203 19.03 -4.44 14.25
N ARG A 204 17.82 -4.60 14.80
CA ARG A 204 17.16 -5.90 14.99
C ARG A 204 16.95 -6.64 13.67
N ILE A 205 16.52 -5.94 12.62
CA ILE A 205 16.12 -6.55 11.34
C ILE A 205 17.15 -6.42 10.21
N ALA A 206 18.32 -5.82 10.45
CA ALA A 206 19.32 -5.58 9.40
C ALA A 206 19.69 -6.85 8.60
N HIS A 207 19.90 -7.97 9.30
CA HIS A 207 20.20 -9.26 8.68
C HIS A 207 19.06 -9.75 7.76
N LEU A 208 17.80 -9.52 8.15
CA LEU A 208 16.64 -9.86 7.35
C LEU A 208 16.56 -8.96 6.11
N LEU A 209 16.78 -7.65 6.25
CA LEU A 209 16.80 -6.72 5.12
C LEU A 209 17.86 -7.11 4.07
N ASP A 210 19.06 -7.50 4.51
CA ASP A 210 20.12 -7.94 3.59
C ASP A 210 19.82 -9.32 2.97
N ALA A 211 19.22 -10.24 3.73
CA ALA A 211 18.74 -11.51 3.18
C ALA A 211 17.64 -11.29 2.13
N ARG A 212 16.75 -10.32 2.38
CA ARG A 212 15.68 -9.95 1.46
C ARG A 212 16.21 -9.33 0.17
N ALA A 213 17.22 -8.47 0.25
CA ALA A 213 17.91 -7.94 -0.93
C ALA A 213 18.51 -9.05 -1.80
N LYS A 214 19.25 -9.99 -1.17
CA LYS A 214 19.83 -11.15 -1.86
C LYS A 214 18.79 -12.07 -2.51
N ALA A 215 17.60 -12.16 -1.92
CA ALA A 215 16.47 -12.93 -2.44
C ALA A 215 15.69 -12.20 -3.56
N GLY A 216 16.08 -10.97 -3.93
CA GLY A 216 15.46 -10.23 -5.03
C GLY A 216 14.19 -9.46 -4.65
N TYR A 217 13.97 -9.20 -3.36
CA TYR A 217 12.85 -8.36 -2.89
C TYR A 217 13.17 -6.87 -2.93
N VAL A 218 14.45 -6.49 -2.99
CA VAL A 218 14.86 -5.12 -3.31
C VAL A 218 14.80 -4.95 -4.82
N ARG A 219 13.93 -4.05 -5.25
CA ARG A 219 13.59 -3.82 -6.66
C ARG A 219 13.47 -2.34 -6.93
N ARG A 220 13.52 -1.96 -8.20
CA ARG A 220 13.14 -0.63 -8.63
C ARG A 220 11.61 -0.49 -8.57
N CYS A 221 11.08 -0.21 -7.38
CA CYS A 221 9.65 -0.09 -7.09
C CYS A 221 9.10 1.27 -7.56
N HIS A 222 7.88 1.64 -7.16
CA HIS A 222 7.33 2.96 -7.49
C HIS A 222 8.12 4.09 -6.79
N GLY A 223 8.52 3.86 -5.53
CA GLY A 223 9.31 4.79 -4.72
C GLY A 223 8.45 5.76 -3.91
N ASP A 224 7.34 6.21 -4.47
CA ASP A 224 6.42 7.19 -3.86
C ASP A 224 4.94 6.78 -3.91
N LEU A 225 4.63 5.51 -3.58
CA LEU A 225 3.31 4.91 -3.77
C LEU A 225 2.29 5.28 -2.67
N HIS A 226 2.02 6.57 -2.44
CA HIS A 226 0.97 7.02 -1.52
C HIS A 226 -0.36 7.26 -2.26
N LEU A 227 -1.49 7.45 -1.55
CA LEU A 227 -2.82 7.57 -2.17
C LEU A 227 -2.98 8.78 -3.11
N GLY A 228 -2.05 9.73 -3.04
CA GLY A 228 -2.04 10.91 -3.91
C GLY A 228 -1.46 10.64 -5.30
N ASN A 229 -0.72 9.54 -5.42
CA ASN A 229 -0.11 9.04 -6.65
C ASN A 229 -0.85 7.82 -7.19
N ILE A 230 -2.13 7.69 -6.83
CA ILE A 230 -3.02 6.63 -7.31
C ILE A 230 -4.37 7.27 -7.66
N VAL A 231 -4.85 7.01 -8.88
CA VAL A 231 -6.16 7.48 -9.38
C VAL A 231 -7.07 6.30 -9.69
N MET A 232 -8.37 6.47 -9.49
CA MET A 232 -9.38 5.54 -10.01
C MET A 232 -9.66 5.86 -11.47
N GLN A 233 -9.31 4.94 -12.36
CA GLN A 233 -9.58 5.08 -13.79
C GLN A 233 -10.36 3.85 -14.27
N ASP A 234 -11.50 4.07 -14.91
CA ASP A 234 -12.37 3.01 -15.45
C ASP A 234 -12.73 1.93 -14.39
N GLY A 235 -12.90 2.36 -13.14
CA GLY A 235 -13.24 1.49 -12.00
C GLY A 235 -12.05 0.75 -11.37
N ALA A 236 -10.82 0.98 -11.82
CA ALA A 236 -9.61 0.33 -11.30
C ALA A 236 -8.59 1.37 -10.77
N PRO A 237 -7.83 1.04 -9.71
CA PRO A 237 -6.73 1.90 -9.27
C PRO A 237 -5.55 1.84 -10.24
N VAL A 238 -4.97 2.99 -10.53
CA VAL A 238 -3.82 3.18 -11.42
C VAL A 238 -2.79 4.06 -10.72
N ALA A 239 -1.60 3.52 -10.47
CA ALA A 239 -0.47 4.28 -9.94
C ALA A 239 0.14 5.16 -11.04
N PHE A 240 0.53 6.37 -10.68
CA PHE A 240 1.17 7.35 -11.55
C PHE A 240 2.20 8.17 -10.75
N ASP A 241 3.06 8.90 -11.45
CA ASP A 241 4.12 9.73 -10.84
C ASP A 241 5.15 8.91 -10.02
N ALA A 242 5.54 7.74 -10.53
CA ALA A 242 6.67 6.98 -9.99
C ALA A 242 7.95 7.83 -9.98
N LEU A 243 8.65 7.85 -8.84
CA LEU A 243 9.80 8.71 -8.56
C LEU A 243 10.87 8.57 -9.64
N GLU A 244 11.12 9.57 -10.47
CA GLU A 244 11.93 9.44 -11.69
C GLU A 244 13.38 9.95 -11.58
N PHE A 245 13.69 10.68 -10.52
CA PHE A 245 14.93 11.48 -10.45
C PHE A 245 16.04 10.89 -9.58
N ASP A 246 15.74 9.98 -8.65
CA ASP A 246 16.73 9.31 -7.81
C ASP A 246 16.49 7.80 -7.76
N GLU A 247 17.33 7.03 -8.47
CA GLU A 247 17.24 5.57 -8.50
C GLU A 247 17.57 4.94 -7.14
N ARG A 248 18.28 5.62 -6.23
CA ARG A 248 18.56 5.12 -4.88
C ARG A 248 17.27 5.12 -4.06
N LEU A 249 16.47 6.18 -4.15
CA LEU A 249 15.22 6.31 -3.40
C LEU A 249 14.13 5.36 -3.92
N ALA A 250 14.12 5.10 -5.23
CA ALA A 250 13.15 4.18 -5.84
C ALA A 250 13.58 2.70 -5.81
N THR A 251 14.85 2.40 -5.56
CA THR A 251 15.34 1.03 -5.37
C THR A 251 15.21 0.63 -3.91
N THR A 252 14.15 -0.11 -3.60
CA THR A 252 13.77 -0.42 -2.22
C THR A 252 13.09 -1.79 -2.13
N ASP A 253 12.86 -2.27 -0.91
CA ASP A 253 12.10 -3.49 -0.68
C ASP A 253 10.65 -3.32 -1.13
N VAL A 254 10.09 -4.33 -1.81
CA VAL A 254 8.68 -4.32 -2.24
C VAL A 254 7.70 -4.09 -1.09
N LEU A 255 8.01 -4.53 0.13
CA LEU A 255 7.17 -4.25 1.30
C LEU A 255 7.33 -2.81 1.81
N TYR A 256 8.45 -2.14 1.54
CA TYR A 256 8.64 -0.72 1.86
C TYR A 256 7.85 0.18 0.91
N ASP A 257 7.71 -0.22 -0.35
CA ASP A 257 6.83 0.46 -1.31
C ASP A 257 5.35 0.22 -0.97
N LEU A 258 4.95 -1.03 -0.69
CA LEU A 258 3.61 -1.37 -0.23
C LEU A 258 3.22 -0.62 1.06
N ALA A 259 4.15 -0.51 2.01
CA ALA A 259 3.92 0.15 3.29
C ALA A 259 3.43 1.59 3.14
N PHE A 260 3.72 2.26 2.02
CA PHE A 260 3.30 3.63 1.82
C PHE A 260 1.77 3.75 1.69
N VAL A 261 1.14 2.90 0.87
CA VAL A 261 -0.33 2.83 0.77
C VAL A 261 -0.95 2.41 2.10
N LEU A 262 -0.36 1.39 2.75
CA LEU A 262 -0.88 0.86 4.02
C LEU A 262 -0.88 1.92 5.12
N MET A 263 0.24 2.64 5.28
CA MET A 263 0.39 3.71 6.26
C MET A 263 -0.55 4.88 5.96
N ASP A 264 -0.66 5.31 4.69
CA ASP A 264 -1.50 6.46 4.33
C ASP A 264 -2.99 6.18 4.63
N LEU A 265 -3.46 4.95 4.41
CA LEU A 265 -4.82 4.54 4.82
C LEU A 265 -4.97 4.43 6.34
N ASP A 266 -4.00 3.84 7.03
CA ASP A 266 -4.08 3.62 8.47
C ASP A 266 -4.10 4.94 9.26
N VAL A 267 -3.24 5.89 8.92
CA VAL A 267 -3.21 7.23 9.54
C VAL A 267 -4.51 8.02 9.26
N ARG A 268 -5.18 7.76 8.13
CA ARG A 268 -6.50 8.32 7.81
C ARG A 268 -7.66 7.62 8.52
N GLY A 269 -7.38 6.60 9.33
CA GLY A 269 -8.38 5.85 10.09
C GLY A 269 -9.06 4.72 9.31
N ASP A 270 -8.54 4.37 8.12
CA ASP A 270 -9.03 3.23 7.33
C ASP A 270 -8.11 2.01 7.42
N ARG A 271 -7.86 1.59 8.66
CA ARG A 271 -7.14 0.34 8.97
C ARG A 271 -7.78 -0.89 8.33
N THR A 272 -9.09 -0.85 8.08
CA THR A 272 -9.82 -1.96 7.44
C THR A 272 -9.39 -2.15 5.99
N ALA A 273 -9.32 -1.07 5.19
CA ALA A 273 -8.79 -1.16 3.84
C ALA A 273 -7.30 -1.50 3.81
N ALA A 274 -6.49 -0.92 4.71
CA ALA A 274 -5.07 -1.25 4.82
C ALA A 274 -4.86 -2.75 5.10
N ASN A 275 -5.60 -3.32 6.05
CA ASN A 275 -5.54 -4.75 6.35
C ASN A 275 -6.02 -5.62 5.19
N ALA A 276 -7.06 -5.20 4.47
CA ALA A 276 -7.54 -5.90 3.29
C ALA A 276 -6.50 -5.92 2.16
N ILE A 277 -5.79 -4.81 1.94
CA ILE A 277 -4.69 -4.73 0.96
C ILE A 277 -3.53 -5.66 1.38
N LEU A 278 -3.10 -5.59 2.64
CA LEU A 278 -2.04 -6.46 3.15
C LEU A 278 -2.39 -7.94 2.93
N ASN A 279 -3.60 -8.35 3.33
CA ASN A 279 -4.05 -9.72 3.21
C ASN A 279 -4.12 -10.19 1.76
N ALA A 280 -4.63 -9.35 0.85
CA ALA A 280 -4.66 -9.66 -0.57
C ALA A 280 -3.25 -9.74 -1.17
N TYR A 281 -2.33 -8.86 -0.77
CA TYR A 281 -0.95 -8.87 -1.26
C TYR A 281 -0.14 -10.08 -0.76
N VAL A 282 -0.17 -10.36 0.55
CA VAL A 282 0.42 -11.59 1.13
C VAL A 282 -0.23 -12.83 0.54
N THR A 283 -1.51 -12.73 0.17
CA THR A 283 -2.22 -13.81 -0.49
C THR A 283 -1.79 -14.01 -1.94
N ALA A 284 -1.58 -12.94 -2.71
CA ALA A 284 -1.05 -13.07 -4.06
C ALA A 284 0.40 -13.60 -4.05
N ALA A 285 1.15 -13.35 -2.97
CA ALA A 285 2.56 -13.69 -2.82
C ALA A 285 3.38 -13.34 -4.09
N PRO A 286 3.29 -12.08 -4.57
CA PRO A 286 3.74 -11.71 -5.90
C PRO A 286 5.22 -11.98 -6.14
N THR A 287 6.04 -11.90 -5.09
CA THR A 287 7.49 -12.11 -5.14
C THR A 287 7.93 -13.34 -4.33
N GLY A 288 7.08 -13.85 -3.44
CA GLY A 288 7.43 -14.81 -2.41
C GLY A 288 8.00 -14.13 -1.16
N GLY A 289 8.05 -14.86 -0.04
CA GLY A 289 8.64 -14.37 1.21
C GLY A 289 7.90 -13.21 1.90
N GLU A 290 6.62 -12.98 1.54
CA GLU A 290 5.82 -11.90 2.13
C GLU A 290 5.52 -12.16 3.61
N ILE A 291 5.36 -13.42 4.02
CA ILE A 291 5.06 -13.80 5.41
C ILE A 291 6.25 -13.53 6.32
N GLU A 292 7.45 -13.99 5.94
CA GLU A 292 8.69 -13.71 6.66
C GLU A 292 9.01 -12.21 6.64
N GLY A 293 8.67 -11.54 5.52
CA GLY A 293 8.81 -10.10 5.36
C GLY A 293 7.93 -9.26 6.29
N LEU A 294 6.88 -9.81 6.91
CA LEU A 294 6.04 -9.06 7.87
C LEU A 294 6.86 -8.47 9.03
N ALA A 295 8.02 -9.07 9.36
CA ALA A 295 8.93 -8.57 10.38
C ALA A 295 9.55 -7.21 10.05
N THR A 296 9.53 -6.76 8.79
CA THR A 296 10.04 -5.45 8.38
C THR A 296 8.97 -4.36 8.42
N LEU A 297 7.70 -4.74 8.48
CA LEU A 297 6.57 -3.83 8.33
C LEU A 297 6.51 -2.73 9.40
N PRO A 298 6.83 -2.98 10.70
CA PRO A 298 6.91 -1.92 11.71
C PRO A 298 7.84 -0.78 11.29
N LEU A 299 9.07 -1.10 10.90
CA LEU A 299 10.04 -0.10 10.43
C LEU A 299 9.56 0.58 9.15
N PHE A 300 9.05 -0.18 8.18
CA PHE A 300 8.64 0.38 6.89
C PHE A 300 7.46 1.34 7.00
N LEU A 301 6.43 0.99 7.78
CA LEU A 301 5.30 1.89 8.08
C LEU A 301 5.80 3.14 8.81
N ALA A 302 6.68 2.98 9.80
CA ALA A 302 7.23 4.10 10.56
C ALA A 302 8.03 5.07 9.70
N THR A 303 8.93 4.56 8.86
CA THR A 303 9.73 5.38 7.95
C THR A 303 8.84 6.10 6.94
N ARG A 304 7.81 5.45 6.37
CA ARG A 304 6.86 6.12 5.46
C ARG A 304 6.02 7.19 6.16
N ALA A 305 5.60 6.96 7.40
CA ALA A 305 4.93 7.97 8.21
C ALA A 305 5.88 9.15 8.48
N ALA A 306 7.13 8.90 8.86
CA ALA A 306 8.15 9.92 9.05
C ALA A 306 8.41 10.77 7.80
N VAL A 307 8.49 10.17 6.60
CA VAL A 307 8.57 10.91 5.33
C VAL A 307 7.42 11.90 5.20
N ARG A 308 6.18 11.48 5.47
CA ARG A 308 5.01 12.37 5.42
C ARG A 308 5.05 13.45 6.49
N GLY A 309 5.57 13.13 7.67
CA GLY A 309 5.80 14.08 8.75
C GLY A 309 6.75 15.19 8.34
N VAL A 310 7.92 14.82 7.78
CA VAL A 310 8.92 15.77 7.29
C VAL A 310 8.33 16.67 6.20
N VAL A 311 7.68 16.10 5.19
CA VAL A 311 7.08 16.88 4.09
C VAL A 311 6.05 17.90 4.60
N ALA A 312 5.21 17.54 5.58
CA ALA A 312 4.25 18.47 6.18
C ALA A 312 4.95 19.58 6.98
N LEU A 313 5.98 19.26 7.76
CA LEU A 313 6.76 20.26 8.49
C LEU A 313 7.54 21.21 7.57
N GLU A 314 8.06 20.71 6.45
CA GLU A 314 8.68 21.55 5.42
C GLU A 314 7.68 22.52 4.78
N ARG A 315 6.47 22.04 4.46
CA ARG A 315 5.38 22.90 3.97
C ARG A 315 5.02 23.98 4.98
N ALA A 316 4.95 23.63 6.27
CA ALA A 316 4.70 24.60 7.32
C ALA A 316 5.74 25.73 7.35
N ARG A 317 7.02 25.44 7.11
CA ARG A 317 8.08 26.48 7.06
C ARG A 317 7.92 27.46 5.90
N GLN A 318 7.28 27.02 4.81
CA GLN A 318 7.06 27.82 3.61
C GLN A 318 5.70 28.52 3.60
N GLU A 319 4.81 28.16 4.52
CA GLU A 319 3.45 28.70 4.57
C GLU A 319 3.41 30.06 5.30
N PRO A 320 3.08 31.16 4.59
CA PRO A 320 3.01 32.48 5.20
C PRO A 320 1.78 32.67 6.10
N GLN A 321 0.69 31.95 5.85
CA GLN A 321 -0.55 32.08 6.61
C GLN A 321 -0.49 31.28 7.91
N GLU A 322 -0.59 31.96 9.05
CA GLU A 322 -0.41 31.36 10.38
C GLU A 322 -1.34 30.16 10.66
N GLU A 323 -2.61 30.27 10.29
CA GLU A 323 -3.59 29.18 10.48
C GLU A 323 -3.23 27.93 9.67
N LYS A 324 -2.82 28.09 8.41
CA LYS A 324 -2.41 26.97 7.55
C LYS A 324 -1.09 26.38 8.03
N ARG A 325 -0.16 27.23 8.46
CA ARG A 325 1.11 26.79 9.05
C ARG A 325 0.87 25.95 10.31
N ALA A 326 -0.04 26.37 11.19
CA ALA A 326 -0.39 25.62 12.39
C ALA A 326 -1.00 24.25 12.04
N ALA A 327 -1.87 24.19 11.02
CA ALA A 327 -2.46 22.94 10.54
C ALA A 327 -1.41 21.98 9.96
N GLU A 328 -0.45 22.47 9.15
CA GLU A 328 0.64 21.65 8.62
C GLU A 328 1.60 21.15 9.72
N ILE A 329 1.83 21.95 10.77
CA ILE A 329 2.57 21.52 11.96
C ILE A 329 1.85 20.38 12.67
N GLU A 330 0.55 20.54 12.95
CA GLU A 330 -0.26 19.50 13.58
C GLU A 330 -0.25 18.21 12.75
N HIS A 331 -0.39 18.34 11.43
CA HIS A 331 -0.36 17.21 10.51
C HIS A 331 0.99 16.50 10.51
N GLY A 332 2.09 17.26 10.48
CA GLY A 332 3.44 16.71 10.54
C GLY A 332 3.70 15.95 11.84
N LEU A 333 3.35 16.54 12.98
CA LEU A 333 3.50 15.89 14.29
C LEU A 333 2.61 14.65 14.44
N ALA A 334 1.41 14.64 13.85
CA ALA A 334 0.54 13.47 13.85
C ALA A 334 1.18 12.28 13.13
N TYR A 335 1.86 12.52 12.00
CA TYR A 335 2.60 11.47 11.30
C TYR A 335 3.80 10.95 12.08
N ILE A 336 4.58 11.82 12.75
CA ILE A 336 5.73 11.36 13.53
C ILE A 336 5.27 10.55 14.75
N LYS A 337 4.16 10.95 15.40
CA LYS A 337 3.53 10.14 16.46
C LYS A 337 3.06 8.77 15.94
N ALA A 338 2.48 8.73 14.74
CA ALA A 338 2.12 7.46 14.09
C ALA A 338 3.37 6.61 13.82
N ALA A 339 4.48 7.21 13.40
CA ALA A 339 5.75 6.52 13.20
C ALA A 339 6.25 5.85 14.50
N ASN A 340 6.23 6.57 15.63
CA ASN A 340 6.60 6.01 16.94
C ASN A 340 5.67 4.87 17.37
N ALA A 341 4.37 5.00 17.09
CA ALA A 341 3.39 3.95 17.37
C ALA A 341 3.65 2.67 16.55
N TYR A 342 4.08 2.78 15.29
CA TYR A 342 4.44 1.61 14.47
C TYR A 342 5.68 0.89 15.00
N LEU A 343 6.63 1.61 15.62
CA LEU A 343 7.85 1.06 16.20
C LEU A 343 7.66 0.45 17.60
N THR A 344 6.48 0.58 18.18
CA THR A 344 6.09 -0.01 19.47
C THR A 344 4.85 -0.90 19.32
N PRO A 345 4.87 -1.89 18.40
CA PRO A 345 3.69 -2.67 18.10
C PRO A 345 3.25 -3.53 19.30
N PRO A 346 1.95 -3.79 19.47
CA PRO A 346 1.47 -4.76 20.45
C PRO A 346 1.95 -6.17 20.10
N PRO A 347 2.06 -7.08 21.08
CA PRO A 347 2.46 -8.46 20.82
C PRO A 347 1.47 -9.16 19.87
N PRO A 348 1.95 -10.09 19.03
CA PRO A 348 1.07 -10.85 18.14
C PRO A 348 0.19 -11.84 18.92
N ILE A 349 -0.98 -12.11 18.35
CA ILE A 349 -1.96 -13.08 18.82
C ILE A 349 -2.27 -14.08 17.71
N LEU A 350 -2.51 -15.34 18.06
CA LEU A 350 -3.10 -16.33 17.17
C LEU A 350 -4.59 -16.52 17.52
N LEU A 351 -5.45 -16.01 16.65
CA LEU A 351 -6.89 -16.26 16.70
C LEU A 351 -7.23 -17.41 15.75
N ALA A 352 -7.94 -18.43 16.23
CA ALA A 352 -8.51 -19.45 15.37
C ALA A 352 -10.03 -19.27 15.27
N VAL A 353 -10.56 -19.28 14.04
CA VAL A 353 -11.99 -19.19 13.76
C VAL A 353 -12.43 -20.50 13.09
N GLY A 354 -13.07 -21.35 13.88
CA GLY A 354 -13.60 -22.66 13.52
C GLY A 354 -15.12 -22.68 13.33
N GLY A 355 -15.64 -23.78 12.79
CA GLY A 355 -17.06 -23.99 12.58
C GLY A 355 -17.39 -24.56 11.21
N LEU A 356 -18.59 -25.10 11.06
CA LEU A 356 -19.02 -25.74 9.81
C LEU A 356 -19.13 -24.73 8.65
N SER A 357 -19.21 -25.24 7.43
CA SER A 357 -19.43 -24.41 6.24
C SER A 357 -20.76 -23.65 6.35
N GLY A 358 -20.77 -22.36 6.00
CA GLY A 358 -21.97 -21.52 6.12
C GLY A 358 -22.15 -20.79 7.46
N THR A 359 -21.30 -21.04 8.47
CA THR A 359 -21.42 -20.37 9.79
C THR A 359 -20.92 -18.91 9.81
N GLY A 360 -20.16 -18.46 8.79
CA GLY A 360 -19.69 -17.07 8.68
C GLY A 360 -18.23 -16.84 9.09
N LYS A 361 -17.42 -17.90 9.22
CA LYS A 361 -15.99 -17.83 9.62
C LYS A 361 -15.20 -16.74 8.90
N SER A 362 -15.14 -16.78 7.57
CA SER A 362 -14.36 -15.82 6.78
C SER A 362 -14.86 -14.38 6.92
N THR A 363 -16.17 -14.18 7.12
CA THR A 363 -16.74 -12.86 7.39
C THR A 363 -16.28 -12.34 8.74
N LEU A 364 -16.33 -13.17 9.78
CA LEU A 364 -15.84 -12.80 11.11
C LEU A 364 -14.33 -12.55 11.12
N ALA A 365 -13.55 -13.43 10.48
CA ALA A 365 -12.11 -13.30 10.35
C ALA A 365 -11.72 -11.97 9.70
N ALA A 366 -12.31 -11.63 8.55
CA ALA A 366 -12.07 -10.36 7.87
C ALA A 366 -12.46 -9.15 8.72
N ALA A 367 -13.54 -9.25 9.52
CA ALA A 367 -13.95 -8.17 10.41
C ALA A 367 -13.05 -8.01 11.64
N LEU A 368 -12.44 -9.09 12.14
CA LEU A 368 -11.52 -9.03 13.28
C LEU A 368 -10.10 -8.66 12.89
N ALA A 369 -9.65 -9.02 11.68
CA ALA A 369 -8.29 -8.83 11.20
C ALA A 369 -7.69 -7.42 11.45
N PRO A 370 -8.35 -6.31 11.06
CA PRO A 370 -7.79 -4.96 11.28
C PRO A 370 -7.72 -4.53 12.75
N ARG A 371 -8.19 -5.34 13.70
CA ARG A 371 -8.27 -5.01 15.13
C ARG A 371 -7.25 -5.77 15.98
N LEU A 372 -6.46 -6.66 15.38
CA LEU A 372 -5.59 -7.58 16.11
C LEU A 372 -4.12 -7.37 15.75
N GLY A 373 -3.28 -7.23 16.78
CA GLY A 373 -1.83 -7.19 16.64
C GLY A 373 -1.28 -5.92 15.98
N PRO A 374 -0.04 -6.00 15.45
CA PRO A 374 0.62 -4.89 14.79
C PRO A 374 -0.14 -4.37 13.59
N ALA A 375 0.03 -3.08 13.27
CA ALA A 375 -0.59 -2.48 12.10
C ALA A 375 -0.16 -3.16 10.79
N PRO A 376 -1.05 -3.19 9.77
CA PRO A 376 -2.44 -2.76 9.77
C PRO A 376 -3.43 -3.77 10.41
N GLY A 377 -2.94 -4.82 11.06
CA GLY A 377 -3.73 -5.86 11.73
C GLY A 377 -3.38 -7.25 11.21
N ALA A 378 -4.00 -8.28 11.78
CA ALA A 378 -3.64 -9.68 11.52
C ALA A 378 -3.75 -10.11 10.05
N VAL A 379 -2.87 -11.05 9.68
CA VAL A 379 -3.00 -11.82 8.43
C VAL A 379 -4.00 -12.97 8.60
N VAL A 380 -4.88 -13.17 7.63
CA VAL A 380 -5.94 -14.17 7.63
C VAL A 380 -5.52 -15.32 6.72
N LEU A 381 -5.22 -16.46 7.33
CA LEU A 381 -4.83 -17.68 6.65
C LEU A 381 -6.03 -18.60 6.51
N ARG A 382 -6.53 -18.74 5.27
CA ARG A 382 -7.77 -19.47 4.96
C ARG A 382 -7.46 -20.82 4.33
N THR A 383 -8.01 -21.89 4.90
CA THR A 383 -7.88 -23.25 4.36
C THR A 383 -8.40 -23.36 2.92
N ASP A 384 -9.52 -22.71 2.59
CA ASP A 384 -10.09 -22.71 1.25
C ASP A 384 -9.16 -22.02 0.23
N VAL A 385 -8.57 -20.86 0.57
CA VAL A 385 -7.63 -20.14 -0.30
C VAL A 385 -6.35 -20.96 -0.53
N GLU A 386 -5.80 -21.56 0.52
CA GLU A 386 -4.60 -22.40 0.39
C GLU A 386 -4.85 -23.63 -0.47
N ARG A 387 -6.04 -24.23 -0.37
CA ARG A 387 -6.42 -25.34 -1.24
C ARG A 387 -6.43 -24.92 -2.71
N LYS A 388 -6.95 -23.74 -3.04
CA LYS A 388 -6.89 -23.20 -4.42
C LYS A 388 -5.46 -23.04 -4.91
N ARG A 389 -4.59 -22.47 -4.05
CA ARG A 389 -3.16 -22.29 -4.38
C ARG A 389 -2.43 -23.60 -4.60
N LEU A 390 -2.72 -24.62 -3.80
CA LEU A 390 -2.12 -25.94 -3.95
C LEU A 390 -2.30 -26.50 -5.37
N PHE A 391 -3.41 -26.16 -6.04
CA PHE A 391 -3.72 -26.58 -7.40
C PHE A 391 -3.53 -25.48 -8.46
N GLY A 392 -2.95 -24.33 -8.10
CA GLY A 392 -2.67 -23.25 -9.05
C GLY A 392 -3.90 -22.63 -9.71
N VAL A 393 -5.08 -22.72 -9.07
CA VAL A 393 -6.33 -22.16 -9.60
C VAL A 393 -6.66 -20.82 -8.95
N SER A 394 -7.46 -19.99 -9.62
CA SER A 394 -7.93 -18.74 -9.03
C SER A 394 -8.83 -19.00 -7.82
N GLU A 395 -8.93 -18.03 -6.90
CA GLU A 395 -9.78 -18.19 -5.71
C GLU A 395 -11.22 -18.52 -6.06
N THR A 396 -11.77 -17.93 -7.13
CA THR A 396 -13.18 -18.10 -7.52
C THR A 396 -13.45 -19.34 -8.36
N GLN A 397 -12.41 -20.04 -8.84
CA GLN A 397 -12.56 -21.24 -9.65
C GLN A 397 -12.89 -22.44 -8.77
N ARG A 398 -14.03 -23.10 -9.00
CA ARG A 398 -14.43 -24.28 -8.23
C ARG A 398 -13.48 -25.46 -8.44
N LEU A 399 -13.16 -26.16 -7.35
CA LEU A 399 -12.43 -27.43 -7.38
C LEU A 399 -13.41 -28.61 -7.43
N ALA A 400 -12.98 -29.70 -8.05
CA ALA A 400 -13.68 -30.99 -8.03
C ALA A 400 -13.48 -31.74 -6.69
N GLU A 401 -14.31 -32.75 -6.41
CA GLU A 401 -14.30 -33.53 -5.16
C GLU A 401 -12.95 -34.20 -4.85
N GLU A 402 -12.20 -34.60 -5.88
CA GLU A 402 -10.85 -35.18 -5.75
C GLU A 402 -9.85 -34.26 -5.02
N HIS A 403 -10.08 -32.94 -5.05
CA HIS A 403 -9.28 -31.96 -4.33
C HIS A 403 -9.63 -31.86 -2.84
N TYR A 404 -10.65 -32.59 -2.37
CA TYR A 404 -11.15 -32.58 -0.98
C TYR A 404 -10.85 -33.87 -0.21
N THR A 405 -9.92 -34.70 -0.71
CA THR A 405 -9.46 -35.90 0.01
C THR A 405 -8.82 -35.56 1.36
N GLN A 406 -8.74 -36.57 2.24
CA GLN A 406 -8.09 -36.42 3.55
C GLN A 406 -6.61 -36.07 3.41
N THR A 407 -5.90 -36.66 2.44
CA THR A 407 -4.48 -36.37 2.17
C THR A 407 -4.28 -34.90 1.80
N VAL A 408 -5.07 -34.39 0.85
CA VAL A 408 -5.00 -32.97 0.44
C VAL A 408 -5.36 -32.05 1.61
N SER A 409 -6.37 -32.41 2.41
CA SER A 409 -6.73 -31.63 3.59
C SER A 409 -5.61 -31.57 4.62
N SER A 410 -4.93 -32.69 4.89
CA SER A 410 -3.76 -32.72 5.78
C SER A 410 -2.62 -31.83 5.26
N GLU A 411 -2.36 -31.82 3.95
CA GLU A 411 -1.34 -30.95 3.33
C GLU A 411 -1.70 -29.46 3.45
N VAL A 412 -2.96 -29.10 3.14
CA VAL A 412 -3.46 -27.71 3.29
C VAL A 412 -3.28 -27.22 4.72
N TYR A 413 -3.68 -28.02 5.71
CA TYR A 413 -3.53 -27.66 7.12
C TYR A 413 -2.05 -27.55 7.52
N ALA A 414 -1.19 -28.46 7.07
CA ALA A 414 0.25 -28.39 7.33
C ALA A 414 0.86 -27.06 6.82
N ARG A 415 0.54 -26.66 5.58
CA ARG A 415 0.99 -25.38 5.02
C ARG A 415 0.49 -24.19 5.83
N LEU A 416 -0.77 -24.20 6.26
CA LEU A 416 -1.30 -23.14 7.12
C LEU A 416 -0.62 -23.10 8.49
N TYR A 417 -0.28 -24.25 9.08
CA TYR A 417 0.45 -24.30 10.35
C TYR A 417 1.83 -23.65 10.21
N ASP A 418 2.55 -23.98 9.14
CA ASP A 418 3.87 -23.41 8.87
C ASP A 418 3.79 -21.90 8.65
N LYS A 419 2.85 -21.46 7.81
CA LYS A 419 2.58 -20.02 7.58
C LYS A 419 2.19 -19.28 8.86
N SER A 420 1.38 -19.89 9.72
CA SER A 420 1.00 -19.31 11.01
C SER A 420 2.22 -19.16 11.92
N ALA A 421 3.07 -20.18 12.01
CA ALA A 421 4.29 -20.13 12.80
C ALA A 421 5.27 -19.07 12.29
N GLN A 422 5.45 -18.97 10.96
CA GLN A 422 6.30 -17.96 10.33
C GLN A 422 5.80 -16.53 10.56
N ALA A 423 4.49 -16.28 10.41
CA ALA A 423 3.90 -14.96 10.65
C ALA A 423 4.04 -14.53 12.13
N LEU A 424 3.80 -15.45 13.07
CA LEU A 424 3.99 -15.18 14.50
C LEU A 424 5.47 -14.94 14.84
N LEU A 425 6.39 -15.72 14.25
CA LEU A 425 7.83 -15.50 14.38
C LEU A 425 8.26 -14.14 13.82
N ALA A 426 7.61 -13.70 12.74
CA ALA A 426 7.79 -12.36 12.18
C ALA A 426 7.17 -11.25 13.06
N GLY A 427 6.58 -11.60 14.22
CA GLY A 427 5.98 -10.66 15.16
C GLY A 427 4.58 -10.21 14.76
N HIS A 428 3.94 -10.84 13.78
CA HIS A 428 2.66 -10.41 13.22
C HIS A 428 1.50 -11.30 13.69
N ALA A 429 0.33 -10.70 13.95
CA ALA A 429 -0.85 -11.46 14.39
C ALA A 429 -1.45 -12.29 13.25
N VAL A 430 -2.08 -13.40 13.61
CA VAL A 430 -2.64 -14.38 12.67
C VAL A 430 -4.08 -14.70 13.03
N ILE A 431 -4.94 -14.74 12.01
CA ILE A 431 -6.24 -15.40 12.09
C ILE A 431 -6.19 -16.68 11.24
N PHE A 432 -6.31 -17.82 11.89
CA PHE A 432 -6.48 -19.11 11.23
C PHE A 432 -7.97 -19.35 10.94
N ASP A 433 -8.36 -19.36 9.66
CA ASP A 433 -9.74 -19.58 9.21
C ASP A 433 -9.87 -20.96 8.53
N GLY A 434 -10.54 -21.88 9.21
CA GLY A 434 -10.78 -23.23 8.72
C GLY A 434 -11.94 -23.91 9.42
N VAL A 435 -12.44 -25.01 8.85
CA VAL A 435 -13.53 -25.77 9.49
C VAL A 435 -13.07 -26.33 10.84
N SER A 436 -11.87 -26.92 10.86
CA SER A 436 -11.17 -27.43 12.05
C SER A 436 -12.02 -28.44 12.83
N ALA A 437 -12.62 -29.37 12.07
CA ALA A 437 -13.58 -30.35 12.56
C ALA A 437 -12.96 -31.35 13.54
N ARG A 438 -11.67 -31.69 13.37
CA ARG A 438 -11.00 -32.71 14.17
C ARG A 438 -10.34 -32.09 15.41
N ALA A 439 -10.37 -32.81 16.53
CA ALA A 439 -9.75 -32.35 17.77
C ALA A 439 -8.24 -32.10 17.58
N GLU A 440 -7.55 -32.98 16.84
CA GLU A 440 -6.12 -32.87 16.59
C GLU A 440 -5.76 -31.64 15.75
N GLU A 441 -6.65 -31.19 14.85
CA GLU A 441 -6.46 -29.93 14.10
C GLU A 441 -6.50 -28.74 15.07
N ARG A 442 -7.49 -28.72 15.96
CA ARG A 442 -7.66 -27.64 16.95
C ARG A 442 -6.50 -27.58 17.92
N ASP A 443 -6.07 -28.72 18.46
CA ASP A 443 -4.94 -28.82 19.38
C ASP A 443 -3.63 -28.41 18.69
N ARG A 444 -3.46 -28.77 17.41
CA ARG A 444 -2.28 -28.37 16.66
C ARG A 444 -2.21 -26.86 16.48
N ILE A 445 -3.32 -26.19 16.16
CA ILE A 445 -3.36 -24.73 16.04
C ILE A 445 -2.98 -24.06 17.38
N ALA A 446 -3.58 -24.50 18.48
CA ALA A 446 -3.24 -23.98 19.81
C ALA A 446 -1.74 -24.19 20.16
N SER A 447 -1.16 -25.32 19.76
CA SER A 447 0.26 -25.61 20.00
C SER A 447 1.22 -24.67 19.27
N ILE A 448 0.79 -24.05 18.16
CA ILE A 448 1.61 -23.07 17.43
C ILE A 448 1.79 -21.81 18.28
N ALA A 449 0.69 -21.26 18.80
CA ALA A 449 0.74 -20.10 19.68
C ALA A 449 1.59 -20.35 20.93
N LEU A 450 1.42 -21.52 21.56
CA LEU A 450 2.21 -21.91 22.73
C LEU A 450 3.72 -21.93 22.43
N LYS A 451 4.12 -22.51 21.29
CA LYS A 451 5.53 -22.56 20.87
C LYS A 451 6.10 -21.19 20.50
N SER A 452 5.27 -20.31 19.97
CA SER A 452 5.64 -18.93 19.65
C SER A 452 5.60 -17.99 20.87
N GLY A 453 5.12 -18.46 22.03
CA GLY A 453 4.96 -17.64 23.22
C GLY A 453 3.88 -16.56 23.08
N CYS A 454 2.91 -16.76 22.18
CA CYS A 454 1.85 -15.80 21.88
C CYS A 454 0.53 -16.22 22.52
N GLU A 455 -0.36 -15.24 22.72
CA GLU A 455 -1.72 -15.51 23.14
C GLU A 455 -2.48 -16.33 22.09
N PHE A 456 -3.30 -17.28 22.56
CA PHE A 456 -4.18 -18.08 21.72
C PHE A 456 -5.65 -17.85 22.10
N VAL A 457 -6.48 -17.57 21.10
CA VAL A 457 -7.94 -17.55 21.25
C VAL A 457 -8.56 -18.46 20.20
N GLY A 458 -9.33 -19.45 20.63
CA GLY A 458 -10.10 -20.33 19.74
C GLY A 458 -11.58 -19.99 19.77
N LEU A 459 -12.16 -19.67 18.62
CA LEU A 459 -13.59 -19.39 18.45
C LEU A 459 -14.23 -20.48 17.60
N TRP A 460 -15.36 -21.02 18.04
CA TRP A 460 -16.16 -21.98 17.29
C TRP A 460 -17.54 -21.40 16.97
N LEU A 461 -17.85 -21.21 15.68
CA LEU A 461 -19.11 -20.61 15.26
C LEU A 461 -20.18 -21.68 15.07
N ASP A 462 -21.32 -21.51 15.74
CA ASP A 462 -22.52 -22.32 15.59
C ASP A 462 -23.62 -21.52 14.90
N ALA A 463 -24.31 -22.12 13.93
CA ALA A 463 -25.48 -21.51 13.29
C ALA A 463 -26.50 -22.60 12.94
N PRO A 464 -27.82 -22.29 12.86
CA PRO A 464 -28.82 -23.25 12.40
C PRO A 464 -28.47 -23.82 11.01
N LEU A 465 -28.72 -25.11 10.80
CA LEU A 465 -28.37 -25.81 9.56
C LEU A 465 -29.00 -25.14 8.32
N ASP A 466 -30.26 -24.74 8.43
CA ASP A 466 -30.96 -24.06 7.33
C ASP A 466 -30.30 -22.73 6.96
N SER A 467 -29.85 -21.96 7.96
CA SER A 467 -29.09 -20.73 7.74
C SER A 467 -27.75 -21.00 7.06
N GLN A 468 -27.05 -22.08 7.43
CA GLN A 468 -25.80 -22.48 6.79
C GLN A 468 -26.02 -22.83 5.31
N ILE A 469 -27.05 -23.63 5.01
CA ILE A 469 -27.44 -24.02 3.64
C ILE A 469 -27.82 -22.79 2.80
N ALA A 470 -28.66 -21.91 3.34
CA ALA A 470 -29.06 -20.69 2.64
C ALA A 470 -27.86 -19.79 2.32
N ARG A 471 -26.95 -19.62 3.29
CA ARG A 471 -25.74 -18.80 3.12
C ARG A 471 -24.79 -19.38 2.08
N VAL A 472 -24.56 -20.70 2.03
CA VAL A 472 -23.69 -21.28 0.99
C VAL A 472 -24.33 -21.22 -0.39
N GLY A 473 -25.65 -21.38 -0.49
CA GLY A 473 -26.38 -21.27 -1.76
C GLY A 473 -26.39 -19.86 -2.36
N ALA A 474 -26.37 -18.83 -1.52
CA ALA A 474 -26.35 -17.43 -1.97
C ALA A 474 -24.96 -16.89 -2.36
N ARG A 475 -23.87 -17.61 -2.07
CA ARG A 475 -22.49 -17.14 -2.31
C ARG A 475 -22.19 -16.99 -3.81
N ARG A 476 -21.49 -15.91 -4.15
CA ARG A 476 -20.92 -15.63 -5.48
C ARG A 476 -19.48 -15.17 -5.30
N GLY A 477 -18.56 -15.66 -6.13
CA GLY A 477 -17.17 -15.18 -6.17
C GLY A 477 -16.37 -15.36 -4.87
N ASP A 478 -16.58 -16.46 -4.12
CA ASP A 478 -15.85 -16.79 -2.90
C ASP A 478 -14.91 -17.99 -3.11
N ALA A 479 -13.89 -18.12 -2.25
CA ALA A 479 -12.92 -19.21 -2.29
C ALA A 479 -13.48 -20.58 -1.86
N SER A 480 -14.56 -20.61 -1.10
CA SER A 480 -15.15 -21.82 -0.56
C SER A 480 -16.04 -22.54 -1.58
N ASP A 481 -15.76 -23.83 -1.85
CA ASP A 481 -16.59 -24.66 -2.75
C ASP A 481 -17.74 -25.39 -2.05
N SER A 482 -17.95 -25.14 -0.75
CA SER A 482 -18.99 -25.85 0.01
C SER A 482 -20.38 -25.51 -0.53
N ASP A 483 -21.15 -26.56 -0.84
CA ASP A 483 -22.56 -26.46 -1.20
C ASP A 483 -23.48 -27.04 -0.10
N ALA A 484 -24.78 -27.11 -0.37
CA ALA A 484 -25.75 -27.65 0.58
C ALA A 484 -25.46 -29.12 0.96
N THR A 485 -24.92 -29.92 0.03
CA THR A 485 -24.58 -31.33 0.26
C THR A 485 -23.40 -31.45 1.22
N VAL A 486 -22.35 -30.64 1.00
CA VAL A 486 -21.18 -30.56 1.89
C VAL A 486 -21.57 -30.12 3.30
N VAL A 487 -22.43 -29.10 3.42
CA VAL A 487 -22.90 -28.61 4.73
C VAL A 487 -23.65 -29.70 5.51
N LYS A 488 -24.56 -30.42 4.85
CA LYS A 488 -25.30 -31.53 5.48
C LYS A 488 -24.35 -32.65 5.93
N ALA A 489 -23.44 -33.07 5.05
CA ALA A 489 -22.45 -34.10 5.37
C ALA A 489 -21.53 -33.68 6.53
N GLN A 490 -21.20 -32.39 6.66
CA GLN A 490 -20.42 -31.88 7.79
C GLN A 490 -21.20 -31.89 9.10
N ALA A 491 -22.51 -31.58 9.07
CA ALA A 491 -23.36 -31.56 10.26
C ALA A 491 -23.55 -32.95 10.90
N GLU A 492 -23.44 -34.01 10.11
CA GLU A 492 -23.51 -35.41 10.59
C GLU A 492 -22.18 -35.91 11.19
N ARG A 493 -21.07 -35.17 11.03
CA ARG A 493 -19.78 -35.59 11.56
C ARG A 493 -19.73 -35.46 13.08
N ASN A 494 -19.16 -36.47 13.73
CA ASN A 494 -18.75 -36.35 15.12
C ASN A 494 -17.53 -35.42 15.23
N LEU A 495 -17.72 -34.22 15.77
CA LEU A 495 -16.67 -33.22 15.95
C LEU A 495 -15.82 -33.43 17.21
N GLY A 496 -16.20 -34.41 18.04
CA GLY A 496 -15.67 -34.58 19.39
C GLY A 496 -15.99 -33.38 20.28
N PRO A 497 -15.35 -33.28 21.46
CA PRO A 497 -15.49 -32.12 22.33
C PRO A 497 -14.91 -30.87 21.67
N ILE A 498 -15.69 -29.79 21.65
CA ILE A 498 -15.23 -28.46 21.20
C ILE A 498 -14.67 -27.73 22.41
N SER A 499 -13.34 -27.62 22.49
CA SER A 499 -12.61 -26.90 23.54
C SER A 499 -12.53 -25.39 23.30
N TRP A 500 -12.87 -24.93 22.10
CA TRP A 500 -12.90 -23.51 21.73
C TRP A 500 -14.18 -22.82 22.22
N THR A 501 -14.10 -21.51 22.42
CA THR A 501 -15.24 -20.71 22.88
C THR A 501 -16.30 -20.67 21.79
N ARG A 502 -17.51 -21.14 22.09
CA ARG A 502 -18.63 -21.14 21.14
C ARG A 502 -19.21 -19.74 20.97
N ILE A 503 -19.53 -19.38 19.73
CA ILE A 503 -20.18 -18.12 19.34
C ILE A 503 -21.46 -18.45 18.56
N ASP A 504 -22.57 -17.81 18.94
CA ASP A 504 -23.81 -17.86 18.16
C ASP A 504 -23.67 -16.99 16.90
N ALA A 505 -23.62 -17.65 15.74
CA ALA A 505 -23.60 -17.05 14.42
C ALA A 505 -24.92 -17.26 13.66
N GLY A 506 -26.00 -17.61 14.36
CA GLY A 506 -27.34 -17.80 13.80
C GLY A 506 -28.09 -16.50 13.49
N GLN A 507 -27.66 -15.38 14.11
CA GLN A 507 -28.27 -14.05 13.93
C GLN A 507 -27.55 -13.27 12.81
N THR A 508 -27.18 -12.00 13.06
CA THR A 508 -26.49 -11.14 12.09
C THR A 508 -24.96 -11.25 12.21
N PRO A 509 -24.20 -10.87 11.16
CA PRO A 509 -22.75 -10.75 11.23
C PRO A 509 -22.26 -9.82 12.36
N GLU A 510 -22.99 -8.73 12.64
CA GLU A 510 -22.67 -7.77 13.69
C GLU A 510 -22.81 -8.39 15.08
N HIS A 511 -23.86 -9.19 15.30
CA HIS A 511 -24.05 -9.93 16.55
C HIS A 511 -22.90 -10.92 16.81
N THR A 512 -22.49 -11.64 15.76
CA THR A 512 -21.33 -12.55 15.81
C THR A 512 -20.05 -11.79 16.17
N LEU A 513 -19.83 -10.66 15.49
CA LEU A 513 -18.65 -9.82 15.69
C LEU A 513 -18.58 -9.24 17.11
N ASP A 514 -19.70 -8.79 17.66
CA ASP A 514 -19.72 -8.18 19.00
C ASP A 514 -19.51 -9.20 20.12
N GLN A 515 -19.97 -10.45 19.94
CA GLN A 515 -19.58 -11.55 20.83
C GLN A 515 -18.07 -11.82 20.75
N ALA A 516 -17.53 -11.92 19.53
CA ALA A 516 -16.12 -12.20 19.32
C ALA A 516 -15.20 -11.12 19.91
N LYS A 517 -15.53 -9.83 19.72
CA LYS A 517 -14.76 -8.71 20.32
C LYS A 517 -14.66 -8.83 21.83
N LYS A 518 -15.75 -9.20 22.51
CA LYS A 518 -15.76 -9.39 23.98
C LYS A 518 -14.85 -10.52 24.41
N ILE A 519 -14.85 -11.63 23.66
CA ILE A 519 -14.02 -12.81 23.96
C ILE A 519 -12.54 -12.50 23.73
N VAL A 520 -12.21 -11.77 22.66
CA VAL A 520 -10.83 -11.41 22.30
C VAL A 520 -10.32 -10.21 23.14
N GLY A 521 -11.14 -9.63 24.01
CA GLY A 521 -10.74 -8.50 24.86
C GLY A 521 -10.55 -7.18 24.10
N LEU A 522 -11.16 -7.03 22.93
CA LEU A 522 -11.11 -5.79 22.16
C LEU A 522 -11.98 -4.71 22.81
N PRO A 523 -11.50 -3.45 22.88
CA PRO A 523 -12.27 -2.37 23.50
C PRO A 523 -13.62 -2.18 22.80
N PRO A 524 -14.68 -1.79 23.53
CA PRO A 524 -15.97 -1.47 22.92
C PRO A 524 -15.78 -0.35 21.88
N PRO A 525 -16.63 -0.28 20.83
CA PRO A 525 -16.52 0.78 19.84
C PRO A 525 -16.59 2.14 20.53
N THR A 526 -15.58 2.98 20.28
CA THR A 526 -15.63 4.39 20.67
C THR A 526 -16.85 5.00 19.99
N LYS A 527 -17.82 5.49 20.78
CA LYS A 527 -18.91 6.29 20.25
C LYS A 527 -18.28 7.55 19.65
N LYS A 528 -18.39 7.71 18.34
CA LYS A 528 -18.06 8.96 17.64
C LYS A 528 -18.95 10.09 18.11
#